data_AF-A0A174KVK4-F1
#
_entry.id   AF-A0A174KVK4-F1
#
_cell.length_a   1.000
_cell.length_b   1.000
_cell.length_c   1.000
_cell.angle_alpha   90.00
_cell.angle_beta   90.00
_cell.angle_gamma   90.00
#
_symmetry.space_group_name_H-M   'P 1'
#
loop_
_entity.id
_entity.type
_entity.pdbx_description
1 polymer ?
#
loop_
_entity_poly.entity_id
_entity_poly.type
_entity_poly.pdbx_seq_one_letter_code
_entity_poly.pdbx_strand_id
1 'polypeptide(L)'
;MNIQEFKQILLQKAAELNDFRHRKLPVLVGRTAKDHFQENFRQGGFVDGSLHPWQEVQRRKKGGKRASAKYGTLLSGRNHLFSSIKYIPGDSSVTVTNDVEYAALHNNGGQITTHPQVTPKMRKFAWAQYYQAAGITKRMKAGGKKRKAIEENLPEEALKWKRLALTTKETLDVKASIPKRQFIGESRELNQKIENLIETNITNILNK
;
A
#
# COMPACT_ATOMS: atom_id res chain seq x y z
N MET A 1 -53.22 2.09 21.91
CA MET A 1 -52.04 1.64 22.67
C MET A 1 -52.19 2.09 24.11
N ASN A 2 -52.18 1.15 25.05
CA ASN A 2 -52.19 1.41 26.48
C ASN A 2 -50.78 1.82 26.97
N ILE A 3 -50.68 2.56 28.07
CA ILE A 3 -49.43 2.96 28.74
C ILE A 3 -48.52 1.76 29.00
N GLN A 4 -49.08 0.61 29.42
CA GLN A 4 -48.28 -0.59 29.67
C GLN A 4 -47.68 -1.17 28.39
N GLU A 5 -48.45 -1.20 27.29
CA GLU A 5 -47.97 -1.64 25.97
C GLU A 5 -46.88 -0.70 25.46
N PHE A 6 -47.07 0.61 25.61
CA PHE A 6 -46.08 1.61 25.23
C PHE A 6 -44.77 1.44 26.01
N LYS A 7 -44.85 1.20 27.33
CA LYS A 7 -43.68 0.92 28.16
C LYS A 7 -42.93 -0.32 27.69
N GLN A 8 -43.63 -1.40 27.32
CA GLN A 8 -43.00 -2.61 26.81
C GLN A 8 -42.27 -2.36 25.49
N ILE A 9 -42.88 -1.61 24.57
CA ILE A 9 -42.25 -1.22 23.30
C ILE A 9 -40.96 -0.42 23.57
N LEU A 10 -41.00 0.58 24.46
CA LEU A 10 -39.81 1.36 24.81
C LEU A 10 -38.67 0.51 25.36
N LEU A 11 -38.97 -0.43 26.26
CA LEU A 11 -37.97 -1.35 26.82
C LEU A 11 -37.36 -2.26 25.74
N GLN A 12 -38.19 -2.78 24.84
CA GLN A 12 -37.74 -3.59 23.72
C GLN A 12 -36.81 -2.80 22.79
N LYS A 13 -37.19 -1.57 22.41
CA LYS A 13 -36.36 -0.71 21.57
C LYS A 13 -35.03 -0.36 22.22
N ALA A 14 -35.03 -0.06 23.51
CA ALA A 14 -33.80 0.20 24.25
C ALA A 14 -32.86 -1.02 24.24
N ALA A 15 -33.40 -2.23 24.43
CA ALA A 15 -32.62 -3.46 24.38
C ALA A 15 -32.06 -3.73 22.96
N GLU A 16 -32.86 -3.51 21.91
CA GLU A 16 -32.43 -3.65 20.52
C GLU A 16 -31.33 -2.65 20.14
N LEU A 17 -31.44 -1.39 20.57
CA LEU A 17 -30.40 -0.39 20.38
C LEU A 17 -29.11 -0.75 21.11
N ASN A 18 -29.22 -1.30 22.33
CA ASN A 18 -28.06 -1.74 23.10
C ASN A 18 -27.34 -2.92 22.41
N ASP A 19 -28.09 -3.94 21.97
CA ASP A 19 -27.53 -5.06 21.19
C ASP A 19 -26.89 -4.58 19.89
N PHE A 20 -27.53 -3.64 19.19
CA PHE A 20 -26.97 -3.03 18.00
C PHE A 20 -25.65 -2.33 18.28
N ARG A 21 -25.61 -1.46 19.29
CA ARG A 21 -24.42 -0.69 19.68
C ARG A 21 -23.23 -1.59 20.00
N HIS A 22 -23.45 -2.63 20.80
CA HIS A 22 -22.36 -3.45 21.32
C HIS A 22 -21.90 -4.56 20.37
N ARG A 23 -22.82 -5.15 19.58
CA ARG A 23 -22.51 -6.34 18.77
C ARG A 23 -22.48 -6.09 17.28
N LYS A 24 -23.48 -5.39 16.75
CA LYS A 24 -23.66 -5.27 15.30
C LYS A 24 -22.88 -4.09 14.73
N LEU A 25 -22.94 -2.95 15.39
CA LEU A 25 -22.35 -1.71 14.91
C LEU A 25 -20.82 -1.82 14.71
N PRO A 26 -20.02 -2.33 15.66
CA PRO A 26 -18.57 -2.51 15.47
C PRO A 26 -18.19 -3.34 14.24
N VAL A 27 -18.95 -4.41 13.96
CA VAL A 27 -18.70 -5.29 12.81
C VAL A 27 -19.01 -4.58 11.50
N LEU A 28 -20.15 -3.88 11.44
CA LEU A 28 -20.57 -3.13 10.26
C LEU A 28 -19.61 -1.97 9.97
N VAL A 29 -19.23 -1.19 10.98
CA VAL A 29 -18.27 -0.09 10.85
C VAL A 29 -16.90 -0.63 10.44
N GLY A 30 -16.42 -1.71 11.08
CA GLY A 30 -15.13 -2.33 10.74
C GLY A 30 -15.06 -2.80 9.29
N ARG A 31 -16.12 -3.44 8.81
CA ARG A 31 -16.24 -3.85 7.40
C ARG A 31 -16.23 -2.64 6.47
N THR A 32 -17.06 -1.63 6.74
CA THR A 32 -17.13 -0.40 5.94
C THR A 32 -15.78 0.31 5.87
N ALA A 33 -15.05 0.41 6.99
CA ALA A 33 -13.73 1.02 7.05
C ALA A 33 -12.69 0.21 6.28
N LYS A 34 -12.67 -1.12 6.43
CA LYS A 34 -11.80 -1.98 5.64
C LYS A 34 -12.06 -1.83 4.14
N ASP A 35 -13.32 -1.85 3.72
CA ASP A 35 -13.71 -1.73 2.32
C ASP A 35 -13.32 -0.35 1.76
N HIS A 36 -13.51 0.72 2.54
CA HIS A 36 -13.07 2.08 2.21
C HIS A 36 -11.54 2.13 1.99
N PHE A 37 -10.75 1.64 2.94
CA PHE A 37 -9.29 1.68 2.79
C PHE A 37 -8.79 0.79 1.66
N GLN A 38 -9.43 -0.36 1.41
CA GLN A 38 -9.12 -1.19 0.25
C GLN A 38 -9.45 -0.48 -1.06
N GLU A 39 -10.55 0.27 -1.11
CA GLU A 39 -10.91 1.04 -2.29
C GLU A 39 -9.89 2.14 -2.61
N ASN A 40 -9.32 2.79 -1.59
CA ASN A 40 -8.21 3.75 -1.76
C ASN A 40 -7.02 3.14 -2.53
N PHE A 41 -6.68 1.86 -2.31
CA PHE A 41 -5.67 1.19 -3.13
C PHE A 41 -6.07 1.03 -4.60
N ARG A 42 -7.35 0.74 -4.87
CA ARG A 42 -7.86 0.59 -6.24
C ARG A 42 -7.85 1.92 -6.97
N GLN A 43 -8.19 3.00 -6.27
CA GLN A 43 -8.14 4.37 -6.78
C GLN A 43 -6.71 4.93 -6.87
N GLY A 44 -5.75 4.31 -6.18
CA GLY A 44 -4.34 4.69 -6.21
C GLY A 44 -4.02 5.94 -5.39
N GLY A 45 -4.81 6.23 -4.37
CA GLY A 45 -4.68 7.41 -3.51
C GLY A 45 -5.53 7.32 -2.25
N PHE A 46 -5.36 8.27 -1.34
CA PHE A 46 -6.15 8.38 -0.12
C PHE A 46 -7.33 9.31 -0.34
N VAL A 47 -8.56 8.86 -0.07
CA VAL A 47 -9.76 9.68 -0.21
C VAL A 47 -10.06 10.38 1.11
N ASP A 48 -9.93 11.70 1.12
CA ASP A 48 -10.30 12.58 2.25
C ASP A 48 -10.71 13.98 1.74
N GLY A 49 -12.02 14.18 1.59
CA GLY A 49 -12.66 15.31 0.91
C GLY A 49 -12.42 15.34 -0.61
N SER A 50 -11.37 14.69 -1.08
CA SER A 50 -10.97 14.50 -2.46
C SER A 50 -9.98 13.33 -2.56
N LEU A 51 -9.73 12.83 -3.77
CA LEU A 51 -8.69 11.82 -3.98
C LEU A 51 -7.30 12.47 -3.92
N HIS A 52 -6.52 12.12 -2.92
CA HIS A 52 -5.09 12.48 -2.79
C HIS A 52 -4.23 11.37 -3.40
N PRO A 53 -3.80 11.48 -4.69
CA PRO A 53 -3.10 10.40 -5.37
C PRO A 53 -1.73 10.12 -4.73
N TRP A 54 -1.39 8.84 -4.59
CA TRP A 54 -0.06 8.46 -4.10
C TRP A 54 1.01 8.73 -5.15
N GLN A 55 2.19 9.15 -4.69
CA GLN A 55 3.33 9.33 -5.57
C GLN A 55 3.65 8.06 -6.38
N GLU A 56 3.70 8.23 -7.69
CA GLU A 56 3.91 7.14 -8.63
C GLU A 56 5.23 6.40 -8.42
N VAL A 57 5.18 5.09 -8.62
CA VAL A 57 6.34 4.20 -8.53
C VAL A 57 7.16 4.23 -9.83
N GLN A 58 8.49 4.19 -9.69
CA GLN A 58 9.43 4.19 -10.82
C GLN A 58 9.16 3.09 -11.85
N ARG A 59 8.63 1.94 -11.40
CA ARG A 59 8.22 0.83 -12.25
C ARG A 59 7.20 1.25 -13.33
N ARG A 60 6.23 2.12 -12.97
CA ARG A 60 5.22 2.62 -13.92
C ARG A 60 5.81 3.64 -14.87
N LYS A 61 6.70 4.52 -14.36
CA LYS A 61 7.42 5.52 -15.18
C LYS A 61 8.30 4.90 -16.26
N LYS A 62 8.93 3.76 -15.98
CA LYS A 62 9.78 3.04 -16.96
C LYS A 62 8.99 2.33 -18.08
N GLY A 63 7.65 2.26 -18.02
CA GLY A 63 6.82 1.79 -19.14
C GLY A 63 7.04 0.32 -19.55
N GLY A 64 7.25 -0.58 -18.60
CA GLY A 64 7.49 -1.99 -18.91
C GLY A 64 6.33 -2.69 -19.63
N LYS A 65 6.63 -3.64 -20.53
CA LYS A 65 5.61 -4.37 -21.33
C LYS A 65 4.81 -5.41 -20.53
N ARG A 66 5.33 -5.87 -19.39
CA ARG A 66 4.70 -6.93 -18.58
C ARG A 66 3.53 -6.39 -17.75
N ALA A 67 2.55 -7.24 -17.43
CA ALA A 67 1.43 -6.89 -16.54
C ALA A 67 1.91 -6.30 -15.20
N SER A 68 3.02 -6.82 -14.66
CA SER A 68 3.63 -6.31 -13.42
C SER A 68 4.00 -4.83 -13.46
N ALA A 69 4.30 -4.28 -14.64
CA ALA A 69 4.62 -2.87 -14.80
C ALA A 69 3.38 -1.96 -14.74
N LYS A 70 2.19 -2.52 -14.97
CA LYS A 70 0.91 -1.78 -15.04
C LYS A 70 0.18 -1.70 -13.70
N TYR A 71 0.52 -2.55 -12.71
CA TYR A 71 -0.13 -2.50 -11.40
C TYR A 71 0.00 -1.12 -10.76
N GLY A 72 -1.11 -0.70 -10.12
CA GLY A 72 -1.22 0.55 -9.39
C GLY A 72 -0.19 0.70 -8.27
N THR A 73 -0.09 1.92 -7.75
CA THR A 73 0.79 2.23 -6.63
C THR A 73 0.38 1.41 -5.39
N LEU A 74 1.35 0.86 -4.66
CA LEU A 74 1.15 -0.11 -3.56
C LEU A 74 0.47 -1.44 -3.92
N LEU A 75 0.16 -1.68 -5.20
CA LEU A 75 -0.39 -2.94 -5.70
C LEU A 75 0.66 -3.80 -6.42
N SER A 76 0.44 -5.11 -6.38
CA SER A 76 1.29 -6.13 -6.99
C SER A 76 0.48 -7.41 -7.28
N GLY A 77 1.08 -8.43 -7.89
CA GLY A 77 0.38 -9.70 -8.11
C GLY A 77 -0.13 -10.37 -6.81
N ARG A 78 0.54 -10.14 -5.66
CA ARG A 78 0.17 -10.74 -4.37
C ARG A 78 -0.68 -9.80 -3.48
N ASN A 79 -0.63 -8.49 -3.71
CA ASN A 79 -1.39 -7.47 -2.96
C ASN A 79 -1.30 -7.57 -1.42
N HIS A 80 -0.14 -7.94 -0.88
CA HIS A 80 0.03 -8.22 0.56
C HIS A 80 -0.42 -7.07 1.48
N LEU A 81 0.05 -5.83 1.24
CA LEU A 81 -0.33 -4.68 2.07
C LEU A 81 -1.85 -4.42 2.02
N PHE A 82 -2.44 -4.53 0.82
CA PHE A 82 -3.88 -4.36 0.60
C PHE A 82 -4.71 -5.45 1.30
N SER A 83 -4.27 -6.72 1.21
CA SER A 83 -4.99 -7.86 1.79
C SER A 83 -4.88 -7.92 3.31
N SER A 84 -3.81 -7.37 3.87
CA SER A 84 -3.52 -7.41 5.30
C SER A 84 -4.26 -6.33 6.13
N ILE A 85 -5.09 -5.50 5.50
CA ILE A 85 -6.00 -4.61 6.25
C ILE A 85 -7.05 -5.47 6.94
N LYS A 86 -7.09 -5.38 8.27
CA LYS A 86 -8.07 -6.09 9.11
C LYS A 86 -8.73 -5.13 10.10
N TYR A 87 -9.89 -5.53 10.60
CA TYR A 87 -10.59 -4.84 11.67
C TYR A 87 -10.84 -5.79 12.83
N ILE A 88 -10.79 -5.26 14.05
CA ILE A 88 -11.00 -5.99 15.30
C ILE A 88 -12.16 -5.28 16.01
N PRO A 89 -13.37 -5.85 15.99
CA PRO A 89 -14.50 -5.33 16.74
C PRO A 89 -14.24 -5.43 18.25
N GLY A 90 -14.47 -4.34 18.97
CA GLY A 90 -14.43 -4.25 20.42
C GLY A 90 -15.77 -3.82 20.98
N ASP A 91 -15.82 -3.54 22.28
CA ASP A 91 -17.04 -3.07 22.91
C ASP A 91 -17.39 -1.65 22.43
N SER A 92 -18.50 -1.50 21.71
CA SER A 92 -18.95 -0.24 21.08
C SER A 92 -17.89 0.49 20.24
N SER A 93 -16.85 -0.22 19.80
CA SER A 93 -15.67 0.36 19.15
C SER A 93 -15.09 -0.62 18.15
N VAL A 94 -14.29 -0.13 17.21
CA VAL A 94 -13.59 -0.99 16.25
C VAL A 94 -12.21 -0.44 15.95
N THR A 95 -11.22 -1.32 15.94
CA THR A 95 -9.85 -0.98 15.58
C THR A 95 -9.54 -1.52 14.19
N VAL A 96 -9.09 -0.66 13.28
CA VAL A 96 -8.62 -1.05 11.95
C VAL A 96 -7.09 -0.98 11.92
N THR A 97 -6.44 -2.06 11.53
CA THR A 97 -4.98 -2.21 11.58
C THR A 97 -4.43 -2.89 10.33
N ASN A 98 -3.12 -2.76 10.14
CA ASN A 98 -2.32 -3.49 9.17
C ASN A 98 -1.00 -3.91 9.83
N ASP A 99 -0.82 -5.21 10.04
CA ASP A 99 0.30 -5.73 10.82
C ASP A 99 1.56 -6.01 9.98
N VAL A 100 1.58 -5.57 8.72
CA VAL A 100 2.74 -5.74 7.85
C VAL A 100 3.87 -4.83 8.32
N GLU A 101 5.07 -5.36 8.49
CA GLU A 101 6.23 -4.65 9.07
C GLU A 101 6.52 -3.29 8.42
N TYR A 102 6.38 -3.20 7.09
CA TYR A 102 6.64 -2.00 6.32
C TYR A 102 5.39 -1.10 6.13
N ALA A 103 4.25 -1.45 6.73
CA ALA A 103 2.99 -0.71 6.62
C ALA A 103 3.14 0.74 7.11
N ALA A 104 3.66 0.92 8.33
CA ALA A 104 3.85 2.24 8.92
C ALA A 104 4.75 3.14 8.06
N LEU A 105 5.84 2.57 7.54
CA LEU A 105 6.77 3.26 6.65
C LEU A 105 6.11 3.72 5.34
N HIS A 106 5.21 2.93 4.77
CA HIS A 106 4.42 3.39 3.62
C HIS A 106 3.37 4.43 4.01
N ASN A 107 2.66 4.24 5.13
CA ASN A 107 1.58 5.12 5.55
C ASN A 107 2.07 6.53 5.89
N ASN A 108 3.19 6.61 6.60
CA ASN A 108 3.73 7.86 7.14
C ASN A 108 4.86 8.43 6.28
N GLY A 109 5.44 7.62 5.40
CA GLY A 109 6.72 7.93 4.75
C GLY A 109 7.88 7.78 5.73
N GLY A 110 9.10 7.98 5.24
CA GLY A 110 10.28 7.96 6.10
C GLY A 110 11.57 7.76 5.35
N GLN A 111 12.68 7.89 6.07
CA GLN A 111 14.01 7.58 5.56
C GLN A 111 14.43 6.20 6.07
N ILE A 112 14.96 5.37 5.18
CA ILE A 112 15.60 4.10 5.55
C ILE A 112 17.09 4.25 5.28
N THR A 113 17.89 3.84 6.25
CA THR A 113 19.31 3.57 6.05
C THR A 113 19.52 2.07 6.23
N THR A 114 20.12 1.41 5.23
CA THR A 114 20.47 -0.02 5.30
C THR A 114 21.92 -0.22 4.92
N HIS A 115 22.53 -1.27 5.47
CA HIS A 115 23.93 -1.63 5.25
C HIS A 115 24.07 -3.05 4.67
N PRO A 116 23.50 -3.34 3.48
CA PRO A 116 23.60 -4.68 2.90
C PRO A 116 25.04 -5.06 2.55
N GLN A 117 25.40 -6.31 2.83
CA GLN A 117 26.68 -6.88 2.41
C GLN A 117 26.69 -7.16 0.90
N VAL A 118 27.81 -6.83 0.24
CA VAL A 118 28.00 -7.02 -1.19
C VAL A 118 28.32 -8.49 -1.49
N THR A 119 27.27 -9.22 -1.88
CA THR A 119 27.41 -10.64 -2.24
C THR A 119 27.90 -10.84 -3.69
N PRO A 120 28.55 -11.98 -4.01
CA PRO A 120 28.88 -12.32 -5.40
C PRO A 120 27.66 -12.33 -6.33
N LYS A 121 26.48 -12.73 -5.81
CA LYS A 121 25.21 -12.70 -6.55
C LYS A 121 24.82 -11.27 -6.95
N MET A 122 25.04 -10.30 -6.06
CA MET A 122 24.81 -8.87 -6.36
C MET A 122 25.76 -8.35 -7.44
N ARG A 123 27.05 -8.72 -7.41
CA ARG A 123 28.01 -8.34 -8.46
C ARG A 123 27.62 -8.93 -9.81
N LYS A 124 27.22 -10.20 -9.83
CA LYS A 124 26.72 -10.87 -11.04
C LYS A 124 25.47 -10.18 -11.59
N PHE A 125 24.55 -9.78 -10.72
CA PHE A 125 23.37 -9.01 -11.09
C PHE A 125 23.75 -7.63 -11.66
N ALA A 126 24.66 -6.89 -11.02
CA ALA A 126 25.14 -5.60 -11.50
C ALA A 126 25.78 -5.72 -12.89
N TRP A 127 26.57 -6.77 -13.15
CA TRP A 127 27.08 -7.05 -14.49
C TRP A 127 25.98 -7.32 -15.51
N ALA A 128 24.96 -8.10 -15.16
CA ALA A 128 23.82 -8.35 -16.04
C ALA A 128 23.10 -7.04 -16.41
N GLN A 129 22.87 -6.16 -15.42
CA GLN A 129 22.24 -4.85 -15.63
C GLN A 129 23.12 -3.92 -16.47
N TYR A 130 24.44 -3.94 -16.29
CA TYR A 130 25.39 -3.20 -17.12
C TYR A 130 25.27 -3.60 -18.59
N TYR A 131 25.32 -4.89 -18.90
CA TYR A 131 25.24 -5.36 -20.28
C TYR A 131 23.89 -5.01 -20.92
N GLN A 132 22.80 -5.14 -20.15
CA GLN A 132 21.48 -4.75 -20.62
C GLN A 132 21.39 -3.25 -20.92
N ALA A 133 21.87 -2.39 -20.01
CA ALA A 133 21.82 -0.94 -20.18
C ALA A 133 22.76 -0.43 -21.29
N ALA A 134 23.92 -1.07 -21.46
CA ALA A 134 24.86 -0.76 -22.54
C ALA A 134 24.44 -1.34 -23.90
N GLY A 135 23.42 -2.19 -23.96
CA GLY A 135 23.02 -2.89 -25.20
C GLY A 135 24.04 -3.93 -25.68
N ILE A 136 24.92 -4.41 -24.80
CA ILE A 136 25.95 -5.40 -25.14
C ILE A 136 25.31 -6.78 -25.14
N THR A 137 25.36 -7.46 -26.28
CA THR A 137 24.83 -8.83 -26.42
C THR A 137 25.95 -9.86 -26.45
N LYS A 138 25.63 -11.12 -26.13
CA LYS A 138 26.60 -12.25 -26.16
C LYS A 138 27.25 -12.46 -27.54
N ARG A 139 26.62 -12.00 -28.62
CA ARG A 139 27.16 -12.10 -29.99
C ARG A 139 28.30 -11.11 -30.25
N MET A 140 28.45 -10.09 -29.41
CA MET A 140 29.52 -9.10 -29.53
C MET A 140 30.81 -9.65 -28.91
N LYS A 141 31.83 -9.89 -29.74
CA LYS A 141 33.16 -10.36 -29.30
C LYS A 141 33.78 -9.37 -28.31
N ALA A 142 34.29 -9.88 -27.19
CA ALA A 142 35.08 -9.10 -26.24
C ALA A 142 36.30 -8.48 -26.97
N GLY A 143 36.51 -7.17 -26.80
CA GLY A 143 37.57 -6.44 -27.50
C GLY A 143 37.31 -6.13 -28.98
N GLY A 144 36.17 -6.54 -29.54
CA GLY A 144 35.78 -6.18 -30.90
C GLY A 144 35.46 -4.68 -31.04
N LYS A 145 35.71 -4.10 -32.23
CA LYS A 145 35.54 -2.65 -32.50
C LYS A 145 34.19 -2.09 -32.03
N LYS A 146 33.08 -2.78 -32.35
CA LYS A 146 31.72 -2.37 -31.96
C LYS A 146 31.51 -2.33 -30.44
N ARG A 147 32.10 -3.27 -29.70
CA ARG A 147 31.98 -3.32 -28.25
C ARG A 147 32.85 -2.27 -27.57
N LYS A 148 34.08 -2.05 -28.05
CA LYS A 148 34.96 -0.98 -27.57
C LYS A 148 34.31 0.39 -27.72
N ALA A 149 33.70 0.67 -28.87
CA ALA A 149 32.99 1.93 -29.09
C ALA A 149 31.82 2.17 -28.11
N ILE A 150 31.08 1.12 -27.75
CA ILE A 150 30.01 1.19 -26.73
C ILE A 150 30.60 1.37 -25.32
N GLU A 151 31.71 0.70 -25.03
CA GLU A 151 32.40 0.80 -23.74
C GLU A 151 33.06 2.18 -23.52
N GLU A 152 33.45 2.86 -24.60
CA GLU A 152 33.95 4.24 -24.61
C GLU A 152 32.81 5.25 -24.38
N ASN A 153 31.65 5.05 -25.04
CA ASN A 153 30.47 5.93 -24.93
C ASN A 153 29.35 5.29 -24.10
N LEU A 154 29.63 5.00 -22.82
CA LEU A 154 28.67 4.35 -21.94
C LEU A 154 27.54 5.28 -21.46
N PRO A 155 26.27 4.85 -21.53
CA PRO A 155 25.18 5.53 -20.85
C PRO A 155 25.43 5.62 -19.34
N GLU A 156 24.98 6.70 -18.70
CA GLU A 156 25.19 6.93 -17.26
C GLU A 156 24.61 5.80 -16.39
N GLU A 157 23.45 5.24 -16.77
CA GLU A 157 22.85 4.09 -16.09
C GLU A 157 23.75 2.85 -16.16
N ALA A 158 24.37 2.58 -17.32
CA ALA A 158 25.32 1.48 -17.47
C ALA A 158 26.57 1.71 -16.61
N LEU A 159 27.09 2.95 -16.57
CA LEU A 159 28.26 3.29 -15.76
C LEU A 159 28.01 3.06 -14.25
N LYS A 160 26.81 3.39 -13.75
CA LYS A 160 26.40 3.11 -12.35
C LYS A 160 26.46 1.61 -12.05
N TRP A 161 25.94 0.76 -12.94
CA TRP A 161 26.00 -0.70 -12.78
C TRP A 161 27.43 -1.25 -12.82
N LYS A 162 28.28 -0.74 -13.71
CA LYS A 162 29.70 -1.13 -13.78
C LYS A 162 30.44 -0.81 -12.47
N ARG A 163 30.21 0.39 -11.90
CA ARG A 163 30.80 0.80 -10.61
C ARG A 163 30.33 -0.11 -9.46
N LEU A 164 29.05 -0.47 -9.43
CA LEU A 164 28.52 -1.41 -8.44
C LEU A 164 29.12 -2.81 -8.58
N ALA A 165 29.30 -3.29 -9.81
CA ALA A 165 29.86 -4.62 -10.06
C ALA A 165 31.34 -4.73 -9.64
N LEU A 166 32.09 -3.64 -9.80
CA LEU A 166 33.52 -3.54 -9.49
C LEU A 166 33.80 -3.00 -8.08
N THR A 167 32.79 -2.77 -7.25
CA THR A 167 33.00 -2.19 -5.92
C THR A 167 33.88 -3.10 -5.06
N THR A 168 34.89 -2.54 -4.41
CA THR A 168 35.73 -3.26 -3.44
C THR A 168 35.13 -3.30 -2.04
N LYS A 169 34.04 -2.54 -1.81
CA LYS A 169 33.37 -2.48 -0.51
C LYS A 169 32.71 -3.80 -0.16
N GLU A 170 32.82 -4.18 1.11
CA GLU A 170 32.12 -5.35 1.67
C GLU A 170 30.67 -5.02 2.03
N THR A 171 30.38 -3.78 2.43
CA THR A 171 29.05 -3.28 2.77
C THR A 171 28.74 -2.00 1.98
N LEU A 172 27.46 -1.77 1.67
CA LEU A 172 26.99 -0.55 1.01
C LEU A 172 26.14 0.26 1.98
N ASP A 173 26.38 1.56 2.06
CA ASP A 173 25.48 2.47 2.78
C ASP A 173 24.37 2.94 1.84
N VAL A 174 23.18 2.39 2.00
CA VAL A 174 22.03 2.71 1.16
C VAL A 174 21.03 3.53 1.96
N LYS A 175 20.92 4.80 1.60
CA LYS A 175 19.90 5.72 2.11
C LYS A 175 18.78 5.86 1.09
N ALA A 176 17.54 5.65 1.50
CA ALA A 176 16.36 5.77 0.65
C ALA A 176 15.28 6.60 1.34
N SER A 177 14.70 7.56 0.60
CA SER A 177 13.51 8.29 1.03
C SER A 177 12.27 7.59 0.48
N ILE A 178 11.41 7.12 1.38
CA ILE A 178 10.12 6.53 1.05
C ILE A 178 9.07 7.62 1.18
N PRO A 179 8.33 7.93 0.11
CA PRO A 179 7.30 8.95 0.18
C PRO A 179 6.09 8.45 0.97
N LYS A 180 5.41 9.39 1.63
CA LYS A 180 4.16 9.15 2.34
C LYS A 180 3.09 8.69 1.36
N ARG A 181 2.51 7.51 1.62
CA ARG A 181 1.39 6.92 0.89
C ARG A 181 0.37 6.44 1.92
N GLN A 182 -0.33 7.41 2.49
CA GLN A 182 -1.35 7.17 3.51
C GLN A 182 -2.45 6.26 2.95
N PHE A 183 -2.72 5.16 3.62
CA PHE A 183 -3.74 4.21 3.22
C PHE A 183 -4.68 3.83 4.36
N ILE A 184 -4.28 4.08 5.62
CA ILE A 184 -5.13 4.08 6.81
C ILE A 184 -4.98 5.44 7.50
N GLY A 185 -6.11 6.02 7.91
CA GLY A 185 -6.16 7.27 8.65
C GLY A 185 -7.59 7.81 8.69
N GLU A 186 -7.77 8.99 9.27
CA GLU A 186 -9.06 9.69 9.24
C GLU A 186 -9.42 10.09 7.82
N SER A 187 -10.71 9.94 7.48
CA SER A 187 -11.25 10.29 6.17
C SER A 187 -12.67 10.81 6.34
N ARG A 188 -12.95 11.97 5.75
CA ARG A 188 -14.29 12.56 5.75
C ARG A 188 -15.33 11.63 5.13
N GLU A 189 -15.02 11.01 4.00
CA GLU A 189 -15.92 10.11 3.28
C GLU A 189 -16.17 8.83 4.08
N LEU A 190 -15.18 8.34 4.82
CA LEU A 190 -15.38 7.22 5.72
C LEU A 190 -16.32 7.61 6.87
N ASN A 191 -16.11 8.76 7.50
CA ASN A 191 -16.94 9.24 8.60
C ASN A 191 -18.40 9.40 8.15
N GLN A 192 -18.64 10.02 6.99
CA GLN A 192 -19.98 10.15 6.42
C GLN A 192 -20.65 8.79 6.14
N LYS A 193 -19.90 7.81 5.62
CA LYS A 193 -20.42 6.45 5.40
C LYS A 193 -20.81 5.79 6.73
N ILE A 194 -20.04 6.03 7.79
CA ILE A 194 -20.31 5.48 9.12
C ILE A 194 -21.53 6.16 9.74
N GLU A 195 -21.63 7.48 9.67
CA GLU A 195 -22.78 8.26 10.14
C GLU A 195 -24.08 7.80 9.48
N ASN A 196 -24.11 7.77 8.15
CA ASN A 196 -25.28 7.31 7.39
C ASN A 196 -25.66 5.86 7.74
N LEU A 197 -24.67 4.99 7.96
CA LEU A 197 -24.89 3.61 8.37
C LEU A 197 -25.53 3.54 9.75
N ILE A 198 -25.01 4.30 10.72
CA ILE A 198 -25.54 4.37 12.08
C ILE A 198 -26.99 4.87 12.05
N GLU A 199 -27.23 6.02 11.39
CA GLU A 199 -28.55 6.63 11.29
C GLU A 199 -29.57 5.67 10.68
N THR A 200 -29.25 5.08 9.53
CA THR A 200 -30.13 4.13 8.84
C THR A 200 -30.51 2.95 9.76
N ASN A 201 -29.54 2.38 10.48
CA ASN A 201 -29.81 1.26 11.37
C ASN A 201 -30.61 1.66 12.60
N ILE A 202 -30.33 2.82 13.21
CA ILE A 202 -31.09 3.34 14.35
C ILE A 202 -32.53 3.61 13.92
N THR A 203 -32.75 4.31 12.81
CA THR A 203 -34.09 4.59 12.28
C THR A 203 -34.86 3.31 11.98
N ASN A 204 -34.20 2.29 11.43
CA ASN A 204 -34.83 0.98 11.20
C ASN A 204 -35.22 0.26 12.51
N ILE A 205 -34.44 0.42 13.58
CA ILE A 205 -34.79 -0.15 14.89
C ILE A 205 -35.97 0.61 15.48
N LEU A 206 -35.98 1.93 15.39
CA LEU A 206 -37.03 2.78 15.96
C LEU A 206 -38.37 2.67 15.21
N ASN A 207 -38.34 2.48 13.89
CA ASN A 207 -39.53 2.38 13.04
C ASN A 207 -40.12 0.97 12.93
N LYS A 208 -39.43 -0.04 13.47
CA LYS A 208 -39.99 -1.40 13.63
C LYS A 208 -41.13 -1.41 14.62
#